data_AF-A0AAW7E5P3-F1
#
_entry.id   AF-A0AAW7E5P3-F1
#
_cell.length_a   1.000
_cell.length_b   1.000
_cell.length_c   1.000
_cell.angle_alpha   90.00
_cell.angle_beta   90.00
_cell.angle_gamma   90.00
#
_symmetry.space_group_name_H-M   'P 1'
#
loop_
_entity.id
_entity.type
_entity.pdbx_description
1 polymer ?
#
loop_
_entity_poly.entity_id
_entity_poly.type
_entity_poly.pdbx_seq_one_letter_code
_entity_poly.pdbx_strand_id
1 'polypeptide(L)'
;MPIQTVKTWRHVTTKQNQQVMKNVARLWKIGEQATSTQDILDALHPWGECKDLYFHNFIAHLLIVLGVFILIFGWMIHVYIPYALTFLVGLLCLFLAYLIYESRSPIEEVIYFLEQRMIVLRYDLNFNRVPSFLPQSSNSLLVMSKLKQSFPLFSKGNATNEITQYIATTWEFEHKKYPVLLFHYYYINELPMSQFNKDQNKMQGIRKDQWGVFIFDMPRLGFAVTNQRHAFFEPYTQKWSNSDILVNENLRIFGHDQNQLARHISPMMTLKLSDFFQYYSGEVVFHFAEDMLCYMGNQNLFQQSQQKQQIRDISTLRGHLRTFRMPEYEKFKRSMLNLIT
;
A
#
# COMPACT_ATOMS: atom_id res chain seq x y z
N MET A 1 5.33 5.68 17.66
CA MET A 1 5.11 5.64 19.12
C MET A 1 3.91 4.77 19.44
N PRO A 2 4.12 3.62 20.09
CA PRO A 2 3.09 3.03 20.96
C PRO A 2 3.73 2.41 22.22
N ILE A 3 4.25 3.24 23.13
CA ILE A 3 4.79 2.74 24.42
C ILE A 3 3.69 2.73 25.51
N GLN A 4 2.52 3.31 25.25
CA GLN A 4 1.48 3.46 26.28
C GLN A 4 0.44 2.34 26.35
N THR A 5 0.30 1.49 25.34
CA THR A 5 -0.65 0.36 25.38
C THR A 5 -0.19 -0.78 26.28
N VAL A 6 1.09 -0.84 26.65
CA VAL A 6 1.68 -1.95 27.44
C VAL A 6 1.43 -1.79 28.96
N LYS A 7 0.91 -0.65 29.43
CA LYS A 7 0.77 -0.36 30.87
C LYS A 7 -0.64 -0.41 31.44
N THR A 8 -1.64 -0.51 30.59
CA THR A 8 -3.02 -0.81 31.00
C THR A 8 -3.30 -2.28 30.70
N TRP A 9 -4.28 -2.90 31.36
CA TRP A 9 -4.67 -4.31 31.29
C TRP A 9 -3.98 -5.22 32.32
N ARG A 10 -4.66 -5.36 33.46
CA ARG A 10 -4.42 -6.37 34.51
C ARG A 10 -4.78 -7.78 34.01
N HIS A 11 -4.14 -8.27 32.94
CA HIS A 11 -4.22 -9.69 32.57
C HIS A 11 -3.21 -10.50 33.39
N VAL A 12 -3.63 -11.66 33.91
CA VAL A 12 -2.71 -12.58 34.59
C VAL A 12 -1.97 -13.35 33.51
N THR A 13 -0.84 -12.80 33.08
CA THR A 13 -0.02 -13.37 32.01
C THR A 13 0.84 -14.53 32.52
N THR A 14 0.89 -15.63 31.76
CA THR A 14 1.86 -16.71 32.01
C THR A 14 3.30 -16.21 31.78
N LYS A 15 4.29 -16.86 32.41
CA LYS A 15 5.72 -16.53 32.20
C LYS A 15 6.12 -16.59 30.71
N GLN A 16 5.55 -17.54 29.97
CA GLN A 16 5.76 -17.68 28.52
C GLN A 16 5.20 -16.48 27.74
N ASN A 17 3.96 -16.07 28.02
CA ASN A 17 3.34 -14.92 27.33
C ASN A 17 4.05 -13.60 27.67
N GLN A 18 4.55 -13.45 28.90
CA GLN A 18 5.41 -12.30 29.25
C GLN A 18 6.69 -12.26 28.42
N GLN A 19 7.28 -13.41 28.12
CA GLN A 19 8.47 -13.49 27.28
C GLN A 19 8.17 -13.15 25.82
N VAL A 20 7.02 -13.58 25.30
CA VAL A 20 6.53 -13.17 23.97
C VAL A 20 6.30 -11.64 23.92
N MET A 21 5.79 -11.03 24.98
CA MET A 21 5.67 -9.57 25.07
C MET A 21 7.00 -8.84 25.11
N LYS A 22 8.00 -9.40 25.80
CA LYS A 22 9.38 -8.89 25.73
C LYS A 22 9.95 -9.01 24.31
N ASN A 23 9.66 -10.10 23.59
CA ASN A 23 10.07 -10.27 22.21
C ASN A 23 9.43 -9.19 21.31
N VAL A 24 8.13 -8.95 21.44
CA VAL A 24 7.42 -7.88 20.71
C VAL A 24 8.00 -6.50 21.01
N ALA A 25 8.25 -6.18 22.29
CA ALA A 25 8.87 -4.91 22.67
C ALA A 25 10.28 -4.75 22.09
N ARG A 26 11.07 -5.83 22.04
CA ARG A 26 12.40 -5.84 21.41
C ARG A 26 12.29 -5.60 19.90
N LEU A 27 11.32 -6.20 19.22
CA LEU A 27 11.07 -6.00 17.79
C LEU A 27 10.72 -4.55 17.46
N TRP A 28 9.88 -3.90 18.27
CA TRP A 28 9.59 -2.48 18.14
C TRP A 28 10.88 -1.64 18.21
N LYS A 29 11.69 -1.89 19.24
CA LYS A 29 12.96 -1.18 19.43
C LYS A 29 13.92 -1.35 18.25
N ILE A 30 14.00 -2.57 17.69
CA ILE A 30 14.82 -2.85 16.51
C ILE A 30 14.34 -2.02 15.31
N GLY A 31 13.04 -2.02 15.03
CA GLY A 31 12.50 -1.27 13.89
C GLY A 31 12.65 0.25 14.05
N GLU A 32 12.56 0.78 15.26
CA GLU A 32 12.78 2.20 15.56
C GLU A 32 14.25 2.62 15.41
N GLN A 33 15.20 1.76 15.80
CA GLN A 33 16.64 2.07 15.79
C GLN A 33 17.32 1.77 14.45
N ALA A 34 16.73 0.93 13.60
CA ALA A 34 17.35 0.51 12.35
C ALA A 34 17.48 1.65 11.33
N THR A 35 18.66 1.72 10.70
CA THR A 35 18.98 2.68 9.64
C THR A 35 18.99 2.04 8.25
N SER A 36 19.21 0.72 8.19
CA SER A 36 19.20 -0.10 6.98
C SER A 36 18.29 -1.32 7.14
N THR A 37 17.83 -1.88 6.02
CA THR A 37 17.13 -3.17 6.03
C THR A 37 17.99 -4.29 6.60
N GLN A 38 19.31 -4.21 6.42
CA GLN A 38 20.24 -5.22 6.90
C GLN A 38 20.35 -5.18 8.43
N ASP A 39 20.33 -3.99 9.03
CA ASP A 39 20.32 -3.82 10.49
C ASP A 39 19.13 -4.55 11.14
N ILE A 40 17.94 -4.48 10.52
CA ILE A 40 16.75 -5.22 10.99
C ILE A 40 17.00 -6.72 10.90
N LEU A 41 17.47 -7.22 9.74
CA LEU A 41 17.66 -8.65 9.52
C LEU A 41 18.76 -9.26 10.38
N ASP A 42 19.79 -8.49 10.72
CA ASP A 42 20.89 -8.90 11.58
C ASP A 42 20.50 -8.84 13.06
N ALA A 43 19.73 -7.83 13.48
CA ALA A 43 19.21 -7.77 14.84
C ALA A 43 18.24 -8.93 15.18
N LEU A 44 17.64 -9.56 14.17
CA LEU A 44 16.80 -10.75 14.32
C LEU A 44 17.61 -12.06 14.50
N HIS A 45 18.93 -12.06 14.29
CA HIS A 45 19.75 -13.26 14.41
C HIS A 45 21.16 -12.99 14.98
N PRO A 46 21.54 -13.58 16.14
CA PRO A 46 20.82 -14.59 16.91
C PRO A 46 19.85 -13.98 17.95
N TRP A 47 18.64 -14.56 18.09
CA TRP A 47 17.62 -14.05 19.02
C TRP A 47 17.76 -14.55 20.47
N GLY A 48 18.34 -15.74 20.68
CA GLY A 48 18.44 -16.41 21.98
C GLY A 48 17.49 -17.62 22.12
N GLU A 49 17.18 -18.00 23.35
CA GLU A 49 16.48 -19.26 23.70
C GLU A 49 14.98 -19.27 23.36
N CYS A 50 14.23 -18.18 23.59
CA CYS A 50 12.80 -18.15 23.28
C CYS A 50 12.50 -17.30 22.04
N LYS A 51 12.24 -17.99 20.93
CA LYS A 51 12.01 -17.40 19.62
C LYS A 51 10.53 -17.27 19.27
N ASP A 52 9.64 -17.66 20.17
CA ASP A 52 8.21 -17.73 19.91
C ASP A 52 7.61 -16.33 19.69
N LEU A 53 6.74 -16.27 18.69
CA LEU A 53 5.94 -15.13 18.26
C LEU A 53 4.46 -15.55 18.19
N TYR A 54 4.00 -16.26 19.22
CA TYR A 54 2.59 -16.60 19.43
C TYR A 54 2.29 -16.71 20.91
N PHE A 55 1.06 -16.35 21.30
CA PHE A 55 0.60 -16.48 22.68
C PHE A 55 0.10 -17.89 22.97
N HIS A 56 0.49 -18.40 24.13
CA HIS A 56 0.08 -19.70 24.64
C HIS A 56 -1.24 -19.56 25.41
N ASN A 57 -2.36 -19.71 24.69
CA ASN A 57 -3.70 -19.51 25.26
C ASN A 57 -4.40 -20.84 25.64
N PHE A 58 -3.67 -21.96 25.71
CA PHE A 58 -4.27 -23.28 25.95
C PHE A 58 -5.12 -23.33 27.22
N ILE A 59 -4.63 -22.76 28.33
CA ILE A 59 -5.35 -22.72 29.62
C ILE A 59 -6.67 -21.94 29.48
N ALA A 60 -6.65 -20.79 28.79
CA ALA A 60 -7.85 -20.00 28.56
C ALA A 60 -8.89 -20.78 27.75
N HIS A 61 -8.48 -21.50 26.70
CA HIS A 61 -9.39 -22.34 25.92
C HIS A 61 -9.96 -23.49 26.74
N LEU A 62 -9.13 -24.15 27.56
CA LEU A 62 -9.59 -25.21 28.46
C LEU A 62 -10.62 -24.68 29.46
N LEU A 63 -10.39 -23.52 30.06
CA LEU A 63 -11.34 -22.87 30.98
C LEU A 63 -12.65 -22.48 30.29
N ILE A 64 -12.60 -22.06 29.02
CA ILE A 64 -13.83 -21.80 28.23
C ILE A 64 -14.62 -23.10 28.04
N VAL A 65 -13.96 -24.17 27.58
CA VAL A 65 -14.61 -25.47 27.36
C VAL A 65 -15.19 -26.01 28.66
N LEU A 66 -14.42 -25.95 29.75
CA LEU A 66 -14.86 -26.39 31.07
C LEU A 66 -16.02 -25.54 31.59
N GLY A 67 -15.96 -24.21 31.44
CA GLY A 67 -17.03 -23.30 31.86
C GLY A 67 -18.33 -23.58 31.12
N VAL A 68 -18.28 -23.77 29.79
CA VAL A 68 -19.44 -24.14 28.97
C VAL A 68 -19.98 -25.51 29.38
N PHE A 69 -19.10 -26.49 29.60
CA PHE A 69 -19.48 -27.83 30.04
C PHE A 69 -20.21 -27.80 31.40
N ILE A 70 -19.68 -27.05 32.38
CA ILE A 70 -20.30 -26.89 33.71
C ILE A 70 -21.69 -26.27 33.59
N LEU A 71 -21.88 -25.28 32.71
CA LEU A 71 -23.20 -24.66 32.49
C LEU A 71 -24.22 -25.64 31.91
N ILE A 72 -23.81 -26.46 30.94
CA ILE A 72 -24.68 -27.47 30.30
C ILE A 72 -25.04 -28.59 31.29
N PHE A 73 -24.05 -29.14 32.01
CA PHE A 73 -24.29 -30.23 32.96
C PHE A 73 -24.99 -29.75 34.23
N GLY A 74 -24.72 -28.53 34.67
CA GLY A 74 -25.41 -27.91 35.81
C GLY A 74 -26.91 -27.78 35.58
N TRP A 75 -27.33 -27.50 34.34
CA TRP A 75 -28.75 -27.52 33.96
C TRP A 75 -29.37 -28.93 34.09
N MET A 76 -28.64 -29.97 33.69
CA MET A 76 -29.12 -31.36 33.73
C MET A 76 -29.20 -31.93 35.16
N ILE A 77 -28.28 -31.52 36.05
CA ILE A 77 -28.11 -32.06 37.42
C ILE A 77 -28.77 -31.13 38.47
N HIS A 78 -29.55 -30.13 38.04
CA HIS A 78 -30.15 -29.12 38.93
C HIS A 78 -31.02 -29.71 40.06
N VAL A 79 -31.49 -30.95 39.90
CA VAL A 79 -32.25 -31.71 40.90
C VAL A 79 -31.41 -32.03 42.14
N TYR A 80 -30.10 -32.21 41.99
CA TYR A 80 -29.19 -32.60 43.08
C TYR A 80 -28.33 -31.43 43.59
N ILE A 81 -27.99 -30.48 42.72
CA ILE A 81 -27.16 -29.31 43.06
C ILE A 81 -27.90 -28.04 42.61
N PRO A 82 -28.01 -26.99 43.45
CA PRO A 82 -28.65 -25.75 43.03
C PRO A 82 -28.00 -25.15 41.78
N TYR A 83 -28.82 -24.94 40.74
CA TYR A 83 -28.34 -24.41 39.46
C TYR A 83 -27.57 -23.09 39.61
N ALA A 84 -27.99 -22.21 40.52
CA ALA A 84 -27.32 -20.94 40.81
C ALA A 84 -25.83 -21.11 41.17
N LEU A 85 -25.47 -22.18 41.87
CA LEU A 85 -24.09 -22.47 42.25
C LEU A 85 -23.27 -22.92 41.04
N THR A 86 -23.82 -23.82 40.22
CA THR A 86 -23.17 -24.26 38.97
C THR A 86 -23.02 -23.11 37.96
N PHE A 87 -23.99 -22.20 37.92
CA PHE A 87 -23.94 -21.00 37.09
C PHE A 87 -22.83 -20.06 37.53
N LEU A 88 -22.69 -19.80 38.84
CA LEU A 88 -21.62 -18.96 39.38
C LEU A 88 -20.24 -19.54 39.08
N VAL A 89 -20.04 -20.85 39.27
CA VAL A 89 -18.78 -21.52 38.96
C VAL A 89 -18.46 -21.46 37.47
N GLY A 90 -19.44 -21.73 36.59
CA GLY A 90 -19.27 -21.62 35.14
C GLY A 90 -18.89 -20.20 34.70
N LEU A 91 -19.56 -19.18 35.25
CA LEU A 91 -19.27 -17.78 34.97
C LEU A 91 -17.87 -17.39 35.46
N LEU A 92 -17.46 -17.87 36.63
CA LEU A 92 -16.11 -17.64 37.17
C LEU A 92 -15.03 -18.28 36.28
N CYS A 93 -15.25 -19.48 35.74
CA CYS A 93 -14.35 -20.09 34.77
C CYS A 93 -14.22 -19.26 33.48
N LEU A 94 -15.34 -18.75 32.95
CA LEU A 94 -15.34 -17.89 31.75
C LEU A 94 -14.65 -16.55 32.02
N PHE A 95 -14.88 -15.95 33.19
CA PHE A 95 -14.23 -14.71 33.61
C PHE A 95 -12.71 -14.89 33.76
N LEU A 96 -12.26 -15.97 34.39
CA LEU A 96 -10.84 -16.30 34.48
C LEU A 96 -10.22 -16.59 33.10
N ALA A 97 -10.95 -17.26 32.22
CA ALA A 97 -10.50 -17.48 30.85
C ALA A 97 -10.28 -16.16 30.11
N TYR A 98 -11.22 -15.22 30.24
CA TYR A 98 -11.10 -13.88 29.68
C TYR A 98 -9.89 -13.12 30.24
N LEU A 99 -9.60 -13.25 31.54
CA LEU A 99 -8.43 -12.62 32.16
C LEU A 99 -7.08 -13.21 31.76
N ILE A 100 -7.04 -14.46 31.27
CA ILE A 100 -5.79 -15.14 30.85
C ILE A 100 -5.60 -15.09 29.33
N TYR A 101 -6.69 -14.94 28.57
CA TYR A 101 -6.66 -14.92 27.11
C TYR A 101 -5.88 -13.71 26.59
N GLU A 102 -4.86 -13.96 25.76
CA GLU A 102 -4.09 -12.91 25.09
C GLU A 102 -4.38 -12.86 23.59
N SER A 103 -4.68 -11.66 23.09
CA SER A 103 -4.97 -11.44 21.67
C SER A 103 -3.70 -11.44 20.83
N ARG A 104 -3.78 -11.84 19.55
CA ARG A 104 -2.62 -11.83 18.64
C ARG A 104 -2.28 -10.43 18.09
N SER A 105 -3.11 -9.40 18.33
CA SER A 105 -2.94 -8.07 17.70
C SER A 105 -1.57 -7.43 17.95
N PRO A 106 -0.95 -7.49 19.14
CA PRO A 106 0.37 -6.88 19.37
C PRO A 106 1.48 -7.48 18.49
N ILE A 107 1.34 -8.76 18.14
CA ILE A 107 2.27 -9.47 17.26
C ILE A 107 2.05 -9.05 15.80
N GLU A 108 0.80 -8.98 15.37
CA GLU A 108 0.46 -8.56 14.00
C GLU A 108 0.82 -7.10 13.76
N GLU A 109 0.61 -6.22 14.74
CA GLU A 109 0.99 -4.81 14.68
C GLU A 109 2.51 -4.62 14.56
N VAL A 110 3.32 -5.36 15.33
CA VAL A 110 4.78 -5.23 15.24
C VAL A 110 5.33 -5.81 13.94
N ILE A 111 4.73 -6.90 13.43
CA ILE A 111 5.08 -7.47 12.12
C ILE A 111 4.77 -6.46 11.02
N TYR A 112 3.55 -5.91 11.01
CA TYR A 112 3.14 -4.89 10.05
C TYR A 112 4.05 -3.65 10.12
N PHE A 113 4.41 -3.20 11.33
CA PHE A 113 5.35 -2.10 11.51
C PHE A 113 6.72 -2.41 10.88
N LEU A 114 7.28 -3.59 11.13
CA LEU A 114 8.54 -4.01 10.55
C LEU A 114 8.47 -4.15 9.02
N GLU A 115 7.37 -4.66 8.48
CA GLU A 115 7.09 -4.71 7.04
C GLU A 115 7.11 -3.31 6.42
N GLN A 116 6.38 -2.35 7.00
CA GLN A 116 6.38 -0.96 6.51
C GLN A 116 7.77 -0.34 6.62
N ARG A 117 8.49 -0.58 7.74
CA ARG A 117 9.85 -0.07 7.92
C ARG A 117 10.82 -0.66 6.88
N MET A 118 10.69 -1.95 6.57
CA MET A 118 11.49 -2.63 5.55
C MET A 118 11.26 -2.01 4.17
N ILE A 119 10.01 -1.70 3.81
CA ILE A 119 9.68 -1.04 2.54
C ILE A 119 10.29 0.37 2.47
N VAL A 120 10.12 1.17 3.53
CA VAL A 120 10.67 2.53 3.62
C VAL A 120 12.18 2.51 3.41
N LEU A 121 12.90 1.62 4.13
CA LEU A 121 14.35 1.54 4.08
C LEU A 121 14.87 0.94 2.76
N ARG A 122 14.17 -0.05 2.19
CA ARG A 122 14.62 -0.73 0.96
C ARG A 122 14.52 0.16 -0.27
N TYR A 123 13.47 0.96 -0.34
CA TYR A 123 13.12 1.72 -1.54
C TYR A 123 13.22 3.23 -1.35
N ASP A 124 13.69 3.70 -0.20
CA ASP A 124 13.77 5.11 0.19
C ASP A 124 12.43 5.84 -0.06
N LEU A 125 11.35 5.27 0.50
CA LEU A 125 9.99 5.76 0.33
C LEU A 125 9.60 6.70 1.46
N ASN A 126 9.37 7.97 1.11
CA ASN A 126 8.94 9.02 2.01
C ASN A 126 7.44 9.27 1.85
N PHE A 127 6.63 8.56 2.64
CA PHE A 127 5.17 8.65 2.63
C PHE A 127 4.67 10.04 3.06
N ASN A 128 3.66 10.55 2.36
CA ASN A 128 2.99 11.82 2.63
C ASN A 128 3.95 13.02 2.73
N ARG A 129 5.08 12.95 2.01
CA ARG A 129 6.04 14.04 1.88
C ARG A 129 6.18 14.43 0.42
N VAL A 130 6.47 15.71 0.19
CA VAL A 130 6.84 16.21 -1.13
C VAL A 130 8.34 16.00 -1.36
N PRO A 131 8.79 15.81 -2.61
CA PRO A 131 10.21 15.69 -2.92
C PRO A 131 11.03 16.89 -2.43
N SER A 132 12.27 16.63 -2.00
CA SER A 132 13.14 17.60 -1.32
C SER A 132 13.51 18.83 -2.15
N PHE A 133 13.46 18.73 -3.49
CA PHE A 133 13.75 19.85 -4.39
C PHE A 133 12.59 20.85 -4.45
N LEU A 134 11.36 20.45 -4.08
CA LEU A 134 10.24 21.36 -3.96
C LEU A 134 10.34 22.11 -2.61
N PRO A 135 9.91 23.38 -2.53
CA PRO A 135 10.06 24.17 -1.31
C PRO A 135 9.30 23.51 -0.16
N GLN A 136 10.03 23.01 0.86
CA GLN A 136 9.46 22.31 2.02
C GLN A 136 8.50 23.18 2.86
N SER A 137 8.57 24.50 2.72
CA SER A 137 7.65 25.46 3.34
C SER A 137 6.26 25.48 2.69
N SER A 138 6.07 24.77 1.57
CA SER A 138 4.79 24.71 0.86
C SER A 138 3.87 23.68 1.52
N ASN A 139 2.63 24.07 1.82
CA ASN A 139 1.60 23.13 2.27
C ASN A 139 1.48 22.00 1.22
N SER A 140 1.65 20.74 1.64
CA SER A 140 1.65 19.58 0.74
C SER A 140 0.36 19.47 -0.08
N LEU A 141 -0.77 19.93 0.47
CA LEU A 141 -2.04 20.03 -0.25
C LEU A 141 -1.96 20.99 -1.44
N LEU A 142 -1.29 22.14 -1.29
CA LEU A 142 -1.14 23.12 -2.36
C LEU A 142 -0.25 22.57 -3.48
N VAL A 143 0.84 21.90 -3.12
CA VAL A 143 1.73 21.25 -4.09
C VAL A 143 0.95 20.18 -4.88
N MET A 144 0.19 19.35 -4.19
CA MET A 144 -0.61 18.31 -4.84
C MET A 144 -1.71 18.91 -5.72
N SER A 145 -2.38 19.97 -5.27
CA SER A 145 -3.38 20.69 -6.06
C SER A 145 -2.77 21.29 -7.34
N LYS A 146 -1.58 21.88 -7.25
CA LYS A 146 -0.86 22.39 -8.42
C LYS A 146 -0.49 21.27 -9.39
N LEU A 147 0.10 20.17 -8.91
CA LEU A 147 0.43 19.02 -9.77
C LEU A 147 -0.80 18.44 -10.45
N LYS A 148 -1.92 18.36 -9.72
CA LYS A 148 -3.21 17.93 -10.26
C LYS A 148 -3.70 18.84 -11.38
N GLN A 149 -3.50 20.15 -11.27
CA GLN A 149 -3.88 21.14 -12.28
C GLN A 149 -2.93 21.15 -13.48
N SER A 150 -1.65 20.83 -13.29
CA SER A 150 -0.67 20.80 -14.37
C SER A 150 -0.89 19.66 -15.37
N PHE A 151 -1.63 18.61 -14.99
CA PHE A 151 -1.93 17.50 -15.90
C PHE A 151 -3.43 17.32 -16.10
N PRO A 152 -3.91 17.17 -17.34
CA PRO A 152 -5.35 16.99 -17.61
C PRO A 152 -5.90 15.63 -17.15
N LEU A 153 -5.04 14.75 -16.65
CA LEU A 153 -5.34 13.37 -16.25
C LEU A 153 -6.27 13.26 -15.03
N PHE A 154 -6.35 14.29 -14.18
CA PHE A 154 -6.95 14.21 -12.85
C PHE A 154 -8.40 14.70 -12.74
N SER A 155 -9.11 14.70 -13.87
CA SER A 155 -10.51 15.15 -13.97
C SER A 155 -11.39 14.11 -14.68
N LYS A 156 -11.16 12.82 -14.39
CA LYS A 156 -11.86 11.69 -15.02
C LYS A 156 -13.25 11.39 -14.45
N GLY A 157 -13.43 11.67 -13.17
CA GLY A 157 -14.66 11.50 -12.40
C GLY A 157 -15.59 12.68 -12.55
N ASN A 158 -16.90 12.43 -12.57
CA ASN A 158 -17.90 13.49 -12.54
C ASN A 158 -18.28 13.95 -11.12
N ALA A 159 -18.02 13.13 -10.09
CA ALA A 159 -18.38 13.43 -8.71
C ALA A 159 -17.16 13.70 -7.82
N THR A 160 -16.16 12.83 -7.86
CA THR A 160 -14.96 12.92 -7.01
C THR A 160 -13.71 12.59 -7.80
N ASN A 161 -12.62 13.31 -7.51
CA ASN A 161 -11.31 13.13 -8.14
C ASN A 161 -10.23 13.47 -7.09
N GLU A 162 -9.64 12.47 -6.46
CA GLU A 162 -8.78 12.68 -5.29
C GLU A 162 -7.51 11.85 -5.32
N ILE A 163 -6.41 12.46 -4.88
CA ILE A 163 -5.14 11.79 -4.61
C ILE A 163 -5.08 11.53 -3.12
N THR A 164 -5.21 10.26 -2.73
CA THR A 164 -5.33 9.82 -1.33
C THR A 164 -3.99 9.59 -0.66
N GLN A 165 -3.02 9.12 -1.43
CA GLN A 165 -1.71 8.75 -0.93
C GLN A 165 -0.65 9.17 -1.92
N TYR A 166 0.45 9.73 -1.42
CA TYR A 166 1.61 10.10 -2.20
C TYR A 166 2.91 9.72 -1.49
N ILE A 167 3.91 9.34 -2.26
CA ILE A 167 5.17 8.80 -1.76
C ILE A 167 6.31 9.41 -2.57
N ALA A 168 7.16 10.20 -1.91
CA ALA A 168 8.35 10.77 -2.53
C ALA A 168 9.51 9.77 -2.47
N THR A 169 10.28 9.67 -3.56
CA THR A 169 11.49 8.86 -3.66
C THR A 169 12.42 9.46 -4.71
N THR A 170 13.65 8.97 -4.79
CA THR A 170 14.60 9.34 -5.84
C THR A 170 15.06 8.09 -6.56
N TRP A 171 14.95 8.08 -7.88
CA TRP A 171 15.50 7.02 -8.71
C TRP A 171 16.89 7.43 -9.20
N GLU A 172 17.84 6.50 -9.18
CA GLU A 172 19.19 6.72 -9.69
C GLU A 172 19.44 5.75 -10.82
N PHE A 173 19.89 6.28 -11.96
CA PHE A 173 20.26 5.51 -13.15
C PHE A 173 21.39 6.23 -13.87
N GLU A 174 22.47 5.52 -14.21
CA GLU A 174 23.65 6.07 -14.91
C GLU A 174 24.14 7.41 -14.32
N HIS A 175 24.25 7.48 -12.99
CA HIS A 175 24.67 8.67 -12.22
C HIS A 175 23.74 9.90 -12.30
N LYS A 176 22.60 9.79 -12.98
CA LYS A 176 21.54 10.81 -12.94
C LYS A 176 20.48 10.43 -11.90
N LYS A 177 20.07 11.43 -11.12
CA LYS A 177 19.01 11.31 -10.12
C LYS A 177 17.72 11.90 -10.69
N TYR A 178 16.64 11.15 -10.55
CA TYR A 178 15.30 11.54 -10.93
C TYR A 178 14.45 11.61 -9.67
N PRO A 179 14.03 12.81 -9.24
CA PRO A 179 13.04 12.92 -8.19
C PRO A 179 11.71 12.34 -8.69
N VAL A 180 11.07 11.51 -7.87
CA VAL A 180 9.82 10.83 -8.22
C VAL A 180 8.80 10.96 -7.10
N LEU A 181 7.55 11.22 -7.48
CA LEU A 181 6.40 11.20 -6.59
C LEU A 181 5.40 10.17 -7.08
N LEU A 182 5.30 9.05 -6.38
CA LEU A 182 4.26 8.06 -6.64
C LEU A 182 2.95 8.54 -6.02
N PHE A 183 1.83 8.19 -6.62
CA PHE A 183 0.50 8.53 -6.10
C PHE A 183 -0.53 7.43 -6.31
N HIS A 184 -1.50 7.39 -5.41
CA HIS A 184 -2.78 6.67 -5.58
C HIS A 184 -3.87 7.72 -5.79
N TYR A 185 -4.57 7.58 -6.90
CA TYR A 185 -5.66 8.42 -7.33
C TYR A 185 -6.94 7.59 -7.40
N TYR A 186 -8.05 8.11 -6.91
CA TYR A 186 -9.35 7.52 -7.18
C TYR A 186 -10.32 8.56 -7.70
N TYR A 187 -11.27 8.08 -8.48
CA TYR A 187 -12.37 8.89 -8.95
C TYR A 187 -13.69 8.13 -8.89
N ILE A 188 -14.78 8.88 -8.77
CA ILE A 188 -16.14 8.34 -8.72
C ILE A 188 -16.91 8.88 -9.92
N ASN A 189 -17.52 7.95 -10.66
CA ASN A 189 -18.52 8.24 -11.66
C ASN A 189 -19.90 7.92 -11.11
N GLU A 190 -20.71 8.95 -10.88
CA GLU A 190 -22.13 8.83 -10.62
C GLU A 190 -22.86 8.63 -11.94
N LEU A 191 -23.63 7.55 -12.06
CA LEU A 191 -24.47 7.31 -13.23
C LEU A 191 -25.84 7.94 -12.97
N PRO A 192 -26.39 8.76 -13.90
CA PRO A 192 -27.77 9.19 -13.79
C PRO A 192 -28.66 7.96 -13.93
N MET A 193 -29.30 7.53 -12.83
CA MET A 193 -30.30 6.48 -12.88
C MET A 193 -31.46 6.95 -13.75
N SER A 194 -31.76 6.20 -14.81
CA SER A 194 -32.99 6.42 -15.59
C SER A 194 -34.21 6.36 -14.67
N GLN A 195 -35.22 7.18 -14.99
CA GLN A 195 -36.40 7.57 -14.22
C GLN A 195 -37.36 6.45 -13.75
N PHE A 196 -36.87 5.29 -13.27
CA PHE A 196 -37.71 4.12 -12.98
C PHE A 196 -37.77 3.64 -11.54
N ASN A 197 -37.17 4.32 -10.55
CA ASN A 197 -37.45 3.99 -9.14
C ASN A 197 -37.58 5.24 -8.28
N LYS A 198 -38.83 5.55 -7.90
CA LYS A 198 -39.19 6.63 -6.97
C LYS A 198 -38.82 6.35 -5.50
N ASP A 199 -38.30 5.15 -5.21
CA ASP A 199 -37.89 4.77 -3.87
C ASP A 199 -36.44 4.28 -3.87
N GLN A 200 -35.51 5.21 -3.64
CA GLN A 200 -34.24 5.10 -2.89
C GLN A 200 -33.18 6.04 -3.48
N ASN A 201 -32.82 7.05 -2.69
CA ASN A 201 -31.63 7.91 -2.84
C ASN A 201 -30.32 7.11 -2.66
N LYS A 202 -30.08 6.08 -3.48
CA LYS A 202 -28.79 5.38 -3.55
C LYS A 202 -28.18 5.67 -4.90
N MET A 203 -27.46 6.79 -4.99
CA MET A 203 -26.50 7.01 -6.07
C MET A 203 -25.47 5.87 -6.02
N GLN A 204 -25.48 4.97 -7.01
CA GLN A 204 -24.41 3.99 -7.16
C GLN A 204 -23.26 4.65 -7.91
N GLY A 205 -22.31 5.20 -7.16
CA GLY A 205 -21.05 5.70 -7.71
C GLY A 205 -20.10 4.53 -8.00
N ILE A 206 -19.58 4.44 -9.23
CA ILE A 206 -18.52 3.49 -9.55
C ILE A 206 -17.19 4.12 -9.16
N ARG A 207 -16.59 3.63 -8.09
CA ARG A 207 -15.22 3.98 -7.69
C ARG A 207 -14.21 3.28 -8.59
N LYS A 208 -13.25 4.04 -9.10
CA LYS A 208 -12.10 3.53 -9.86
C LYS A 208 -10.81 4.02 -9.24
N ASP A 209 -9.91 3.09 -8.96
CA ASP A 209 -8.59 3.36 -8.39
C ASP A 209 -7.52 3.27 -9.49
N GLN A 210 -6.62 4.24 -9.51
CA GLN A 210 -5.48 4.33 -10.43
C GLN A 210 -4.22 4.70 -9.65
N TRP A 211 -3.07 4.27 -10.15
CA TRP A 211 -1.78 4.59 -9.58
C TRP A 211 -0.89 5.16 -10.65
N GLY A 212 0.02 6.02 -10.22
CA GLY A 212 0.86 6.74 -11.15
C GLY A 212 2.10 7.30 -10.49
N VAL A 213 2.90 7.95 -11.33
CA VAL A 213 4.11 8.64 -10.90
C VAL A 213 4.22 9.99 -11.59
N PHE A 214 4.69 10.97 -10.85
CA PHE A 214 5.33 12.16 -11.40
C PHE A 214 6.84 11.93 -11.37
N ILE A 215 7.50 12.18 -12.50
CA ILE A 215 8.96 12.17 -12.61
C ILE A 215 9.37 13.59 -12.98
N PHE A 216 10.28 14.15 -12.19
CA PHE A 216 10.79 15.50 -12.39
C PHE A 216 12.16 15.46 -13.10
N ASP A 217 12.65 16.62 -13.52
CA ASP A 217 13.88 16.80 -14.30
C ASP A 217 13.85 16.06 -15.65
N MET A 218 12.67 16.08 -16.27
CA MET A 218 12.39 15.47 -17.56
C MET A 218 12.37 16.52 -18.69
N PRO A 219 12.79 16.18 -19.92
CA PRO A 219 12.70 17.10 -21.04
C PRO A 219 11.25 17.47 -21.37
N ARG A 220 11.04 18.72 -21.80
CA ARG A 220 9.75 19.29 -22.21
C ARG A 220 9.37 18.80 -23.61
N LEU A 221 8.92 17.56 -23.71
CA LEU A 221 8.61 16.94 -25.01
C LEU A 221 7.21 17.32 -25.53
N GLY A 222 6.30 17.72 -24.64
CA GLY A 222 4.98 18.23 -25.04
C GLY A 222 4.11 17.23 -25.79
N PHE A 223 4.20 15.95 -25.44
CA PHE A 223 3.32 14.91 -25.98
C PHE A 223 2.75 13.98 -24.92
N ALA A 224 1.66 13.33 -25.27
CA ALA A 224 0.94 12.36 -24.48
C ALA A 224 0.72 11.07 -25.27
N VAL A 225 0.73 9.94 -24.58
CA VAL A 225 0.58 8.61 -25.16
C VAL A 225 -0.39 7.80 -24.33
N THR A 226 -1.30 7.10 -25.00
CA THR A 226 -2.27 6.22 -24.35
C THR A 226 -2.45 4.94 -25.15
N ASN A 227 -2.64 3.83 -24.44
CA ASN A 227 -3.15 2.58 -25.03
C ASN A 227 -4.66 2.41 -24.80
N GLN A 228 -5.33 3.46 -24.33
CA GLN A 228 -6.78 3.50 -24.14
C GLN A 228 -7.48 4.08 -25.38
N ARG A 229 -8.70 3.63 -25.64
CA ARG A 229 -9.43 3.95 -26.88
C ARG A 229 -10.17 5.30 -26.87
N HIS A 230 -9.79 6.25 -26.03
CA HIS A 230 -10.38 7.59 -26.02
C HIS A 230 -9.46 8.62 -26.71
N ALA A 231 -10.00 9.82 -26.97
CA ALA A 231 -9.22 10.98 -27.40
C ALA A 231 -8.50 11.59 -26.19
N PHE A 232 -7.36 12.24 -26.43
CA PHE A 232 -6.64 12.95 -25.37
C PHE A 232 -7.22 14.34 -25.14
N PHE A 233 -7.01 14.87 -23.94
CA PHE A 233 -7.51 16.17 -23.51
C PHE A 233 -6.62 17.31 -24.02
N GLU A 234 -7.14 18.54 -24.05
CA GLU A 234 -6.34 19.76 -24.24
C GLU A 234 -5.16 19.80 -23.22
N PRO A 235 -3.96 20.28 -23.61
CA PRO A 235 -3.61 20.90 -24.90
C PRO A 235 -3.08 19.90 -25.94
N TYR A 236 -3.23 18.59 -25.74
CA TYR A 236 -2.66 17.52 -26.57
C TYR A 236 -3.67 17.04 -27.63
N THR A 237 -3.95 17.87 -28.62
CA THR A 237 -4.98 17.59 -29.64
C THR A 237 -4.43 17.01 -30.94
N GLN A 238 -3.14 17.22 -31.23
CA GLN A 238 -2.54 16.83 -32.50
C GLN A 238 -2.20 15.34 -32.50
N LYS A 239 -2.95 14.54 -33.26
CA LYS A 239 -2.68 13.10 -33.37
C LYS A 239 -1.45 12.84 -34.24
N TRP A 240 -0.52 12.03 -33.75
CA TRP A 240 0.60 11.50 -34.51
C TRP A 240 0.32 10.07 -34.96
N SER A 241 0.70 9.74 -36.19
CA SER A 241 0.63 8.40 -36.75
C SER A 241 2.00 8.03 -37.29
N ASN A 242 2.54 6.87 -36.91
CA ASN A 242 3.79 6.33 -37.46
C ASN A 242 3.52 5.52 -38.74
N SER A 243 4.55 5.11 -39.46
CA SER A 243 4.44 4.16 -40.57
C SER A 243 4.08 2.75 -40.12
N ASP A 244 4.39 2.39 -38.87
CA ASP A 244 4.03 1.10 -38.27
C ASP A 244 2.57 1.07 -37.84
N ILE A 245 1.77 0.27 -38.56
CA ILE A 245 0.33 0.11 -38.34
C ILE A 245 0.05 -0.56 -36.99
N LEU A 246 0.84 -1.58 -36.59
CA LEU A 246 0.61 -2.32 -35.36
C LEU A 246 0.80 -1.42 -34.14
N VAL A 247 1.76 -0.49 -34.21
CA VAL A 247 1.95 0.52 -33.17
C VAL A 247 0.76 1.46 -33.11
N ASN A 248 0.28 1.97 -34.25
CA ASN A 248 -0.85 2.91 -34.28
C ASN A 248 -2.19 2.30 -33.85
N GLU A 249 -2.34 0.98 -33.97
CA GLU A 249 -3.52 0.25 -33.48
C GLU A 249 -3.53 0.13 -31.94
N ASN A 250 -2.35 -0.07 -31.36
CA ASN A 250 -2.20 -0.31 -29.92
C ASN A 250 -1.91 0.97 -29.12
N LEU A 251 -1.28 1.96 -29.76
CA LEU A 251 -0.87 3.23 -29.15
C LEU A 251 -1.39 4.42 -29.93
N ARG A 252 -1.85 5.41 -29.16
CA ARG A 252 -2.24 6.71 -29.69
C ARG A 252 -1.33 7.75 -29.10
N ILE A 253 -0.59 8.43 -29.96
CA ILE A 253 0.32 9.52 -29.60
C ILE A 253 -0.35 10.84 -29.99
N PHE A 254 -0.35 11.78 -29.05
CA PHE A 254 -0.91 13.10 -29.21
C PHE A 254 0.12 14.14 -28.78
N GLY A 255 0.13 15.31 -29.42
CA GLY A 255 1.07 16.38 -29.10
C GLY A 255 0.39 17.73 -29.01
N HIS A 256 1.10 18.64 -28.37
CA HIS A 256 0.75 20.05 -28.35
C HIS A 256 1.01 20.73 -29.70
N ASP A 257 2.16 20.41 -30.32
CA ASP A 257 2.59 20.94 -31.62
C ASP A 257 3.12 19.80 -32.51
N GLN A 258 2.67 19.76 -33.77
CA GLN A 258 3.12 18.77 -34.76
C GLN A 258 4.62 18.86 -35.03
N ASN A 259 5.18 20.08 -35.05
CA ASN A 259 6.62 20.25 -35.30
C ASN A 259 7.46 19.71 -34.14
N GLN A 260 6.99 19.89 -32.90
CA GLN A 260 7.65 19.30 -31.73
C GLN A 260 7.49 17.77 -31.69
N LEU A 261 6.32 17.24 -32.05
CA LEU A 261 6.12 15.80 -32.17
C LEU A 261 7.10 15.16 -33.16
N ALA A 262 7.23 15.72 -34.37
CA ALA A 262 8.11 15.18 -35.40
C ALA A 262 9.59 15.17 -34.97
N ARG A 263 10.00 16.09 -34.09
CA ARG A 263 11.37 16.14 -33.55
C ARG A 263 11.63 15.11 -32.46
N HIS A 264 10.64 14.82 -31.61
CA HIS A 264 10.83 14.01 -30.41
C HIS A 264 10.36 12.55 -30.56
N ILE A 265 9.36 12.29 -31.42
CA ILE A 265 8.87 10.94 -31.69
C ILE A 265 9.76 10.27 -32.74
N SER A 266 10.92 9.81 -32.28
CA SER A 266 11.82 8.98 -33.09
C SER A 266 11.34 7.52 -33.13
N PRO A 267 11.85 6.70 -34.09
CA PRO A 267 11.60 5.25 -34.08
C PRO A 267 11.98 4.60 -32.76
N MET A 268 13.11 5.02 -32.16
CA MET A 268 13.55 4.53 -30.85
C MET A 268 12.56 4.88 -29.74
N MET A 269 12.07 6.13 -29.69
CA MET A 269 11.08 6.55 -28.70
C MET A 269 9.77 5.76 -28.86
N THR A 270 9.37 5.54 -30.12
CA THR A 270 8.17 4.76 -30.43
C THR A 270 8.29 3.31 -29.94
N LEU A 271 9.45 2.67 -30.15
CA LEU A 271 9.72 1.32 -29.65
C LEU A 271 9.68 1.29 -28.11
N LYS A 272 10.36 2.22 -27.44
CA LYS A 272 10.34 2.33 -25.97
C LYS A 272 8.92 2.47 -25.40
N LEU A 273 8.09 3.29 -26.05
CA LEU A 273 6.68 3.44 -25.70
C LEU A 273 5.90 2.13 -25.92
N SER A 274 6.10 1.46 -27.06
CA SER A 274 5.49 0.16 -27.36
C SER A 274 5.83 -0.90 -26.31
N ASP A 275 7.12 -1.04 -25.98
CA ASP A 275 7.61 -1.98 -24.98
C ASP A 275 7.04 -1.69 -23.59
N PHE A 276 6.94 -0.42 -23.22
CA PHE A 276 6.32 -0.01 -21.96
C PHE A 276 4.83 -0.41 -21.91
N PHE A 277 4.05 -0.03 -22.92
CA PHE A 277 2.60 -0.28 -22.95
C PHE A 277 2.21 -1.74 -23.23
N GLN A 278 3.16 -2.60 -23.58
CA GLN A 278 2.95 -4.05 -23.61
C GLN A 278 2.62 -4.61 -22.21
N TYR A 279 3.19 -4.01 -21.17
CA TYR A 279 3.01 -4.46 -19.78
C TYR A 279 2.10 -3.55 -18.96
N TYR A 280 1.90 -2.30 -19.37
CA TYR A 280 1.16 -1.28 -18.62
C TYR A 280 -0.04 -0.77 -19.41
N SER A 281 -1.16 -0.52 -18.73
CA SER A 281 -2.32 0.16 -19.32
C SER A 281 -2.61 1.46 -18.60
N GLY A 282 -2.72 2.53 -19.38
CA GLY A 282 -2.80 3.88 -18.86
C GLY A 282 -2.35 4.93 -19.86
N GLU A 283 -1.86 6.02 -19.31
CA GLU A 283 -1.46 7.22 -20.04
C GLU A 283 -0.09 7.69 -19.55
N VAL A 284 0.77 8.12 -20.48
CA VAL A 284 2.04 8.80 -20.20
C VAL A 284 1.96 10.19 -20.81
N VAL A 285 2.24 11.22 -20.02
CA VAL A 285 2.18 12.62 -20.45
C VAL A 285 3.51 13.29 -20.12
N PHE A 286 4.25 13.70 -21.16
CA PHE A 286 5.36 14.63 -21.04
C PHE A 286 4.81 16.05 -21.07
N HIS A 287 5.09 16.81 -20.02
CA HIS A 287 4.58 18.17 -19.92
C HIS A 287 5.18 19.06 -21.01
N PHE A 288 4.39 20.00 -21.54
CA PHE A 288 4.80 20.87 -22.65
C PHE A 288 5.64 22.07 -22.20
N ALA A 289 5.47 22.52 -20.95
CA ALA A 289 6.13 23.73 -20.42
C ALA A 289 7.00 23.52 -19.17
N GLU A 290 6.87 22.39 -18.47
CA GLU A 290 7.51 22.12 -17.17
C GLU A 290 8.35 20.85 -17.32
N ASP A 291 9.44 20.75 -16.55
CA ASP A 291 10.40 19.66 -16.67
C ASP A 291 9.92 18.39 -15.95
N MET A 292 8.78 17.86 -16.37
CA MET A 292 8.13 16.73 -15.71
C MET A 292 7.34 15.82 -16.65
N LEU A 293 7.20 14.57 -16.22
CA LEU A 293 6.39 13.53 -16.82
C LEU A 293 5.40 13.00 -15.79
N CYS A 294 4.18 12.68 -16.24
CA CYS A 294 3.20 11.94 -15.46
C CYS A 294 2.83 10.64 -16.15
N TYR A 295 2.89 9.53 -15.44
CA TYR A 295 2.22 8.29 -15.83
C TYR A 295 1.05 8.02 -14.89
N MET A 296 -0.07 7.52 -15.44
CA MET A 296 -1.20 7.06 -14.65
C MET A 296 -1.85 5.83 -15.29
N GLY A 297 -2.05 4.78 -14.51
CA GLY A 297 -2.61 3.52 -14.98
C GLY A 297 -3.37 2.75 -13.90
N ASN A 298 -3.87 1.58 -14.26
CA ASN A 298 -4.76 0.78 -13.38
C ASN A 298 -4.03 -0.20 -12.46
N GLN A 299 -2.70 -0.27 -12.56
CA GLN A 299 -1.90 -1.25 -11.82
C GLN A 299 -1.49 -0.72 -10.46
N ASN A 300 -1.69 -1.53 -9.42
CA ASN A 300 -1.36 -1.12 -8.07
C ASN A 300 0.15 -1.17 -7.83
N LEU A 301 0.80 -0.02 -8.00
CA LEU A 301 2.23 0.15 -7.72
C LEU A 301 2.56 -0.06 -6.24
N PHE A 302 1.59 0.04 -5.34
CA PHE A 302 1.77 -0.13 -3.90
C PHE A 302 1.54 -1.56 -3.42
N GLN A 303 1.33 -2.50 -4.34
CA GLN A 303 1.13 -3.90 -4.00
C GLN A 303 2.38 -4.51 -3.36
N GLN A 304 2.21 -5.00 -2.14
CA GLN A 304 3.24 -5.65 -1.35
C GLN A 304 3.20 -7.17 -1.59
N SER A 305 4.35 -7.84 -1.56
CA SER A 305 4.43 -9.28 -1.68
C SER A 305 3.76 -9.94 -0.47
N GLN A 306 2.68 -10.67 -0.69
CA GLN A 306 2.03 -11.42 0.39
C GLN A 306 2.65 -12.82 0.52
N GLN A 307 3.09 -13.18 1.73
CA GLN A 307 3.32 -14.57 2.09
C GLN A 307 2.19 -15.06 3.00
N LYS A 308 1.57 -16.18 2.62
CA LYS A 308 0.50 -16.83 3.39
C LYS A 308 1.02 -17.61 4.62
N GLN A 309 2.32 -17.58 4.89
CA GLN A 309 2.90 -18.35 5.99
C GLN A 309 2.56 -17.70 7.33
N GLN A 310 1.99 -18.48 8.23
CA GLN A 310 1.71 -18.02 9.58
C GLN A 310 3.05 -17.82 10.31
N ILE A 311 3.44 -16.56 10.50
CA ILE A 311 4.63 -16.20 11.29
C ILE A 311 4.36 -16.62 12.74
N ARG A 312 5.16 -17.59 13.22
CA ARG A 312 5.06 -18.17 14.57
C ARG A 312 6.33 -17.99 15.39
N ASP A 313 7.46 -17.70 14.76
CA ASP A 313 8.73 -17.48 15.45
C ASP A 313 9.55 -16.36 14.79
N ILE A 314 10.63 -15.95 15.45
CA ILE A 314 11.52 -14.88 14.98
C ILE A 314 12.28 -15.29 13.71
N SER A 315 12.59 -16.58 13.54
CA SER A 315 13.33 -17.08 12.37
C SER A 315 12.49 -16.99 11.10
N THR A 316 11.22 -17.38 11.19
CA THR A 316 10.20 -17.28 10.13
C THR A 316 9.90 -15.82 9.84
N LEU A 317 9.81 -14.95 10.84
CA LEU A 317 9.70 -13.51 10.64
C LEU A 317 10.88 -12.94 9.85
N ARG A 318 12.13 -13.30 10.21
CA ARG A 318 13.33 -12.88 9.48
C ARG A 318 13.30 -13.36 8.02
N GLY A 319 12.94 -14.63 7.80
CA GLY A 319 12.78 -15.19 6.46
C GLY A 319 11.75 -14.42 5.63
N HIS A 320 10.61 -14.14 6.23
CA HIS A 320 9.54 -13.33 5.64
C HIS A 320 10.04 -11.95 5.23
N LEU A 321 10.57 -11.16 6.18
CA LEU A 321 11.07 -9.80 5.95
C LEU A 321 12.19 -9.75 4.91
N ARG A 322 13.06 -10.77 4.85
CA ARG A 322 14.11 -10.87 3.81
C ARG A 322 13.50 -10.88 2.41
N THR A 323 12.43 -11.63 2.21
CA THR A 323 11.75 -11.77 0.92
C THR A 323 10.69 -10.70 0.65
N PHE A 324 10.29 -9.93 1.66
CA PHE A 324 9.25 -8.92 1.57
C PHE A 324 9.63 -7.78 0.61
N ARG A 325 8.83 -7.55 -0.44
CA ARG A 325 9.13 -6.65 -1.57
C ARG A 325 7.86 -6.00 -2.13
N MET A 326 8.04 -5.02 -3.01
CA MET A 326 7.00 -4.42 -3.84
C MET A 326 7.25 -4.78 -5.31
N PRO A 327 6.85 -5.98 -5.77
CA PRO A 327 7.25 -6.51 -7.08
C PRO A 327 6.77 -5.65 -8.25
N GLU A 328 5.54 -5.14 -8.19
CA GLU A 328 4.99 -4.28 -9.24
C GLU A 328 5.73 -2.94 -9.32
N TYR A 329 6.09 -2.35 -8.18
CA TYR A 329 6.93 -1.14 -8.15
C TYR A 329 8.33 -1.39 -8.73
N GLU A 330 8.99 -2.51 -8.38
CA GLU A 330 10.31 -2.86 -8.91
C GLU A 330 10.29 -3.02 -10.43
N LYS A 331 9.28 -3.75 -10.95
CA LYS A 331 9.08 -3.95 -12.38
C LYS A 331 8.76 -2.63 -13.08
N PHE A 332 7.89 -1.82 -12.48
CA PHE A 332 7.50 -0.52 -13.01
C PHE A 332 8.68 0.43 -13.09
N LYS A 333 9.46 0.57 -12.01
CA LYS A 333 10.66 1.41 -11.98
C LYS A 333 11.61 1.04 -13.12
N ARG A 334 11.86 -0.25 -13.33
CA ARG A 334 12.75 -0.72 -14.43
C ARG A 334 12.19 -0.34 -15.81
N SER A 335 10.91 -0.65 -16.07
CA SER A 335 10.28 -0.33 -17.35
C SER A 335 10.21 1.18 -17.60
N MET A 336 9.95 1.98 -16.57
CA MET A 336 9.87 3.43 -16.67
C MET A 336 11.25 4.06 -16.87
N LEU A 337 12.29 3.56 -16.19
CA LEU A 337 13.66 3.99 -16.45
C LEU A 337 14.05 3.73 -17.91
N ASN A 338 13.80 2.53 -18.44
CA ASN A 338 14.05 2.22 -19.86
C ASN A 338 13.29 3.11 -20.85
N LEU A 339 12.14 3.67 -20.45
CA LEU A 339 11.38 4.61 -21.27
C LEU A 339 12.03 6.00 -21.31
N ILE A 340 12.56 6.47 -20.17
CA ILE A 340 13.03 7.86 -20.00
C ILE A 340 14.54 8.04 -20.24
N THR A 341 15.32 6.96 -20.18
CA THR A 341 16.74 6.90 -20.54
C THR A 341 16.85 6.25 -21.90
#